data_AF-A0A1M4XA73-F1
#
_entry.id   AF-A0A1M4XA73-F1
#
_cell.length_a   1.000
_cell.length_b   1.000
_cell.length_c   1.000
_cell.angle_alpha   90.00
_cell.angle_beta   90.00
_cell.angle_gamma   90.00
#
_symmetry.space_group_name_H-M   'P 1'
#
loop_
_entity.id
_entity.type
_entity.pdbx_description
1 polymer ?
#
loop_
_entity_poly.entity_id
_entity_poly.type
_entity_poly.pdbx_seq_one_letter_code
_entity_poly.pdbx_strand_id
1 'polypeptide(L)'
;MILRTEKLTPILDNFIDYVEREIKDALPRSPLGKALDYAKKHLPGLKNVLLDGSLEVDNNAAERAIKPFVIRRKNFLFANTAKGATACSNIYSIVETTKANKLVVERYLVYLFDNLSKIDVSDSESLDNLMPWSNKILENMKIKDRK
;
A
#
# COMPACT_ATOMS: atom_id res chain seq x y z
N MET A 1 -19.31 3.81 5.90
CA MET A 1 -18.68 4.22 7.17
C MET A 1 -19.51 3.76 8.37
N ILE A 2 -20.82 4.10 8.44
CA ILE A 2 -21.74 3.71 9.53
C ILE A 2 -21.67 2.20 9.88
N LEU A 3 -21.87 1.31 8.91
CA LEU A 3 -21.81 -0.14 9.12
C LEU A 3 -20.46 -0.63 9.69
N ARG A 4 -19.35 0.04 9.31
CA ARG A 4 -18.01 -0.31 9.79
C ARG A 4 -17.90 0.04 11.27
N THR A 5 -18.28 1.27 11.64
CA THR A 5 -18.26 1.72 13.03
C THR A 5 -19.17 0.84 13.90
N GLU A 6 -20.40 0.58 13.47
CA GLU A 6 -21.35 -0.25 14.23
C GLU A 6 -20.82 -1.66 14.51
N LYS A 7 -20.16 -2.30 13.53
CA LYS A 7 -19.68 -3.67 13.67
C LYS A 7 -18.27 -3.79 14.25
N LEU A 8 -17.37 -2.89 13.87
CA LEU A 8 -15.94 -3.01 14.19
C LEU A 8 -15.60 -2.38 15.54
N THR A 9 -16.25 -1.29 15.93
CA THR A 9 -16.03 -0.64 17.23
C THR A 9 -16.17 -1.62 18.41
N PRO A 10 -17.26 -2.40 18.56
CA PRO A 10 -17.38 -3.31 19.71
C PRO A 10 -16.32 -4.41 19.69
N ILE A 11 -15.87 -4.86 18.51
CA ILE A 11 -14.79 -5.86 18.40
C ILE A 11 -13.46 -5.25 18.85
N LEU A 12 -13.18 -4.02 18.41
CA LEU A 12 -11.94 -3.33 18.72
C LEU A 12 -11.86 -2.98 20.20
N ASP A 13 -12.95 -2.50 20.80
CA ASP A 13 -13.02 -2.18 22.22
C ASP A 13 -12.82 -3.44 23.07
N ASN A 14 -13.49 -4.54 22.75
CA ASN A 14 -13.27 -5.83 23.42
C ASN A 14 -11.81 -6.30 23.31
N PHE A 15 -11.16 -6.08 22.16
CA PHE A 15 -9.75 -6.44 21.99
C PHE A 15 -8.82 -5.52 22.79
N ILE A 16 -9.11 -4.22 22.86
CA ILE A 16 -8.35 -3.26 23.67
C ILE A 16 -8.45 -3.65 25.15
N ASP A 17 -9.66 -3.93 25.64
CA ASP A 17 -9.90 -4.34 27.01
C ASP A 17 -9.17 -5.64 27.35
N TYR A 18 -9.19 -6.59 26.41
CA TYR A 18 -8.40 -7.83 26.52
C TYR A 18 -6.90 -7.53 26.65
N VAL A 19 -6.34 -6.70 25.76
CA VAL A 19 -4.90 -6.37 25.80
C VAL A 19 -4.52 -5.67 27.11
N GLU A 20 -5.30 -4.71 27.57
CA GLU A 20 -5.05 -3.98 28.83
C GLU A 20 -5.20 -4.85 30.09
N ARG A 21 -6.05 -5.88 30.03
CA ARG A 21 -6.20 -6.86 31.11
C ARG A 21 -5.02 -7.83 31.13
N GLU A 22 -4.79 -8.54 30.03
CA GLU A 22 -3.84 -9.66 29.98
C GLU A 22 -2.38 -9.19 30.10
N ILE A 23 -2.05 -7.96 29.69
CA ILE A 23 -0.67 -7.47 29.76
C ILE A 23 -0.16 -7.32 31.20
N LYS A 24 -1.06 -7.17 32.18
CA LYS A 24 -0.71 -7.04 33.60
C LYS A 24 -0.18 -8.35 34.17
N ASP A 25 -0.71 -9.48 33.69
CA ASP A 25 -0.38 -10.81 34.16
C ASP A 25 0.65 -11.52 33.26
N ALA A 26 0.87 -11.01 32.05
CA ALA A 26 1.84 -11.56 31.11
C ALA A 26 3.29 -11.22 31.50
N LEU A 27 4.14 -12.25 31.57
CA LEU A 27 5.56 -12.05 31.81
C LEU A 27 6.19 -11.26 30.64
N PRO A 28 6.85 -10.11 30.85
CA PRO A 28 7.26 -9.21 29.77
C PRO A 28 8.14 -9.82 28.67
N ARG A 29 8.98 -10.80 29.04
CA ARG A 29 9.88 -11.48 28.09
C ARG A 29 9.26 -12.70 27.40
N SER A 30 8.09 -13.14 27.84
CA SER A 30 7.39 -14.27 27.22
C SER A 30 6.92 -13.89 25.80
N PRO A 31 6.69 -14.88 24.91
CA PRO A 31 6.09 -14.62 23.60
C PRO A 31 4.77 -13.86 23.69
N LEU A 32 3.92 -14.18 24.68
CA LEU A 32 2.66 -13.50 24.92
C LEU A 32 2.87 -12.05 25.39
N GLY A 33 3.74 -11.83 26.37
CA GLY A 33 4.06 -10.48 26.86
C GLY A 33 4.59 -9.57 25.77
N LYS A 34 5.46 -10.08 24.90
CA LYS A 34 5.96 -9.35 23.71
C LYS A 34 4.85 -9.04 22.70
N ALA A 35 3.94 -9.99 22.46
CA ALA A 35 2.84 -9.79 21.53
C ALA A 35 1.83 -8.75 22.05
N LEU A 36 1.52 -8.78 23.35
CA LEU A 36 0.63 -7.82 23.99
C LEU A 36 1.25 -6.42 24.06
N ASP A 37 2.55 -6.31 24.37
CA ASP A 37 3.27 -5.03 24.35
C ASP A 37 3.30 -4.43 22.93
N TYR A 38 3.58 -5.27 21.92
CA TYR A 38 3.49 -4.86 20.52
C TYR A 38 2.08 -4.40 20.15
N ALA A 39 1.05 -5.19 20.48
CA ALA A 39 -0.34 -4.83 20.21
C ALA A 39 -0.68 -3.48 20.86
N LYS A 40 -0.40 -3.33 22.15
CA LYS A 40 -0.66 -2.11 22.93
C LYS A 40 -0.03 -0.87 22.29
N LYS A 41 1.23 -0.98 21.84
CA LYS A 41 1.93 0.11 21.14
C LYS A 41 1.20 0.54 19.85
N HIS A 42 0.55 -0.39 19.16
CA HIS A 42 -0.09 -0.14 17.86
C HIS A 42 -1.60 0.09 17.92
N LEU A 43 -2.27 -0.18 19.06
CA LEU A 43 -3.71 0.06 19.25
C LEU A 43 -4.17 1.48 18.86
N PRO A 44 -3.45 2.58 19.18
CA PRO A 44 -3.87 3.92 18.75
C PRO A 44 -3.95 4.06 17.23
N GLY A 45 -3.00 3.46 16.50
CA GLY A 45 -3.00 3.47 15.04
C GLY A 45 -4.11 2.59 14.44
N LEU A 46 -4.40 1.46 15.08
CA LEU A 46 -5.47 0.55 14.64
C LEU A 46 -6.85 1.23 14.68
N LYS A 47 -7.10 2.12 15.66
CA LYS A 47 -8.35 2.90 15.75
C LYS A 47 -8.59 3.81 14.54
N ASN A 48 -7.54 4.21 13.81
CA ASN A 48 -7.70 5.08 12.65
C ASN A 48 -8.57 4.48 11.55
N VAL A 49 -8.70 3.15 11.49
CA VAL A 49 -9.58 2.47 10.52
C VAL A 49 -11.07 2.82 10.72
N LEU A 50 -11.43 3.37 11.88
CA LEU A 50 -12.78 3.88 12.16
C LEU A 50 -12.98 5.31 11.63
N LEU A 51 -11.89 6.05 11.38
CA LEU A 51 -11.92 7.44 10.93
C LEU A 51 -12.08 7.57 9.42
N ASP A 52 -11.54 6.62 8.65
CA ASP A 52 -11.61 6.63 7.19
C ASP A 52 -11.95 5.23 6.65
N GLY A 53 -13.00 5.17 5.83
CA GLY A 53 -13.44 3.94 5.17
C GLY A 53 -12.46 3.41 4.13
N SER A 54 -11.56 4.26 3.64
CA SER A 54 -10.55 3.93 2.64
C SER A 54 -9.38 3.13 3.24
N LEU A 55 -9.22 3.15 4.56
CA LEU A 55 -8.19 2.38 5.24
C LEU A 55 -8.57 0.89 5.30
N GLU A 56 -7.64 0.02 4.96
CA GLU A 56 -7.76 -1.43 5.17
C GLU A 56 -7.38 -1.77 6.62
N VAL A 57 -8.01 -2.80 7.20
CA VAL A 57 -7.71 -3.25 8.57
C VAL A 57 -6.39 -4.03 8.61
N ASP A 58 -6.02 -4.64 7.50
CA ASP A 58 -4.80 -5.42 7.33
C ASP A 58 -3.94 -4.85 6.20
N ASN A 59 -2.72 -5.35 6.09
CA ASN A 59 -1.75 -4.97 5.08
C ASN A 59 -1.67 -5.99 3.93
N ASN A 60 -2.66 -6.88 3.76
CA ASN A 60 -2.58 -8.01 2.83
C ASN A 60 -2.41 -7.55 1.37
N ALA A 61 -3.04 -6.43 0.99
CA ALA A 61 -2.87 -5.85 -0.34
C ALA A 61 -1.41 -5.43 -0.57
N ALA A 62 -0.81 -4.72 0.38
CA ALA A 62 0.58 -4.28 0.31
C ALA A 62 1.55 -5.47 0.29
N GLU A 63 1.32 -6.49 1.13
CA GLU A 63 2.13 -7.70 1.16
C GLU A 63 2.07 -8.47 -0.17
N ARG A 64 0.89 -8.58 -0.77
CA ARG A 64 0.73 -9.20 -2.10
C ARG A 64 1.44 -8.39 -3.19
N ALA A 65 1.40 -7.06 -3.14
CA ALA A 65 2.06 -6.20 -4.11
C ALA A 65 3.59 -6.27 -4.04
N ILE A 66 4.17 -6.36 -2.83
CA ILE A 66 5.63 -6.43 -2.66
C ILE A 66 6.20 -7.84 -2.87
N LYS A 67 5.38 -8.89 -2.70
CA LYS A 67 5.81 -10.29 -2.81
C LYS A 67 6.50 -10.64 -4.14
N PRO A 68 5.99 -10.26 -5.33
CA PRO A 68 6.71 -10.49 -6.59
C PRO A 68 8.10 -9.86 -6.62
N PHE A 69 8.25 -8.65 -6.06
CA PHE A 69 9.55 -7.98 -5.97
C PHE A 69 10.50 -8.76 -5.04
N VAL A 70 10.04 -9.14 -3.84
CA VAL A 70 10.83 -9.90 -2.87
C VAL A 70 11.29 -11.27 -3.41
N ILE A 71 10.45 -11.92 -4.22
CA ILE A 71 10.80 -13.18 -4.89
C ILE A 71 11.84 -12.93 -5.99
N ARG A 72 11.61 -11.92 -6.85
CA ARG A 72 12.48 -11.66 -8.00
C ARG A 72 13.83 -11.05 -7.65
N ARG A 73 13.97 -10.34 -6.51
CA ARG A 73 15.26 -9.73 -6.11
C ARG A 73 16.39 -10.75 -5.98
N LYS A 74 16.09 -12.01 -5.65
CA LYS A 74 17.08 -13.11 -5.63
C LYS A 74 17.68 -13.41 -7.01
N ASN A 75 16.96 -13.04 -8.08
CA ASN A 75 17.34 -13.24 -9.48
C ASN A 75 17.81 -11.94 -10.16
N PHE A 76 17.83 -10.81 -9.45
CA PHE A 76 18.29 -9.53 -10.01
C PHE A 76 19.80 -9.39 -9.83
N LEU A 77 20.54 -9.68 -10.90
CA LEU A 77 22.00 -9.58 -10.94
C LEU A 77 22.54 -8.16 -10.57
N PHE A 78 21.71 -7.12 -10.69
CA PHE A 78 22.08 -5.72 -10.47
C PHE A 78 21.47 -5.08 -9.21
N ALA A 79 20.66 -5.81 -8.45
CA ALA A 79 20.04 -5.31 -7.20
C ALA A 79 20.93 -5.52 -5.95
N ASN A 80 22.22 -5.79 -6.14
CA ASN A 80 23.18 -6.03 -5.05
C ASN A 80 23.76 -4.74 -4.45
N THR A 81 23.31 -3.57 -4.91
CA THR A 81 23.74 -2.27 -4.38
C THR A 81 22.52 -1.47 -3.92
N ALA A 82 22.70 -0.59 -2.93
CA ALA A 82 21.63 0.30 -2.48
C ALA A 82 21.06 1.15 -3.63
N LYS A 83 21.93 1.65 -4.53
CA LYS A 83 21.51 2.40 -5.73
C LYS A 83 20.63 1.55 -6.66
N GLY A 84 21.02 0.31 -6.92
CA GLY A 84 20.22 -0.63 -7.73
C GLY A 84 18.87 -0.93 -7.09
N ALA A 85 18.84 -1.14 -5.77
CA ALA A 85 17.60 -1.34 -5.02
C ALA A 85 16.65 -0.13 -5.12
N THR A 86 17.16 1.09 -4.96
CA THR A 86 16.37 2.33 -5.10
C THR A 86 15.80 2.47 -6.52
N ALA A 87 16.62 2.26 -7.55
CA ALA A 87 16.16 2.33 -8.93
C ALA A 87 15.06 1.30 -9.23
N CYS A 88 15.24 0.04 -8.78
CA CYS A 88 14.21 -0.97 -8.93
C CYS A 88 12.94 -0.61 -8.17
N SER A 89 13.06 -0.10 -6.93
CA SER A 89 11.91 0.33 -6.13
C SER A 89 11.08 1.39 -6.86
N ASN A 90 11.72 2.41 -7.44
CA ASN A 90 11.02 3.47 -8.18
C ASN A 90 10.22 2.91 -9.37
N ILE A 91 10.82 2.01 -10.16
CA ILE A 91 10.15 1.40 -11.32
C ILE A 91 8.96 0.54 -10.87
N TYR A 92 9.16 -0.30 -9.84
CA TYR A 92 8.09 -1.15 -9.33
C TYR A 92 6.95 -0.34 -8.73
N SER A 93 7.23 0.77 -8.05
CA SER A 93 6.19 1.69 -7.55
C SER A 93 5.33 2.21 -8.69
N ILE A 94 5.91 2.62 -9.82
CA ILE A 94 5.16 3.06 -11.01
C ILE A 94 4.30 1.92 -11.56
N VAL A 95 4.89 0.73 -11.72
CA VAL A 95 4.19 -0.45 -12.26
C VAL A 95 3.01 -0.88 -11.37
N GLU A 96 3.21 -0.98 -10.06
CA GLU A 96 2.15 -1.40 -9.13
C GLU A 96 1.06 -0.33 -9.02
N THR A 97 1.42 0.95 -9.03
CA THR A 97 0.43 2.05 -9.08
C THR A 97 -0.40 2.01 -10.36
N THR A 98 0.23 1.70 -11.49
CA THR A 98 -0.45 1.55 -12.80
C THR A 98 -1.45 0.40 -12.76
N LYS A 99 -1.07 -0.74 -12.17
CA LYS A 99 -1.98 -1.89 -11.97
C LYS A 99 -3.13 -1.56 -11.02
N ALA A 100 -2.85 -0.85 -9.93
CA ALA A 100 -3.87 -0.42 -8.96
C ALA A 100 -4.94 0.48 -9.62
N ASN A 101 -4.55 1.27 -10.62
CA ASN A 101 -5.45 2.08 -11.45
C ASN A 101 -6.04 1.34 -12.66
N LYS A 102 -5.92 0.00 -12.71
CA LYS A 102 -6.47 -0.87 -13.76
C LYS A 102 -6.01 -0.52 -15.17
N LEU A 103 -4.76 -0.07 -15.31
CA LEU A 103 -4.16 0.25 -16.60
C LEU A 103 -3.29 -0.90 -17.12
N VAL A 104 -3.20 -1.02 -18.45
CA VAL A 104 -2.23 -1.87 -19.12
C VAL A 104 -0.85 -1.24 -18.97
N VAL A 105 0.00 -1.87 -18.15
CA VAL A 105 1.31 -1.33 -17.73
C VAL A 105 2.17 -0.88 -18.91
N GLU A 106 2.30 -1.72 -19.94
CA GLU A 106 3.10 -1.42 -21.12
C GLU A 106 2.63 -0.13 -21.81
N ARG A 107 1.33 -0.01 -22.08
CA ARG A 107 0.76 1.16 -22.76
C ARG A 107 0.93 2.43 -21.96
N TYR A 108 0.73 2.35 -20.64
CA TYR A 108 0.92 3.48 -19.76
C TYR A 108 2.39 3.92 -19.71
N LEU A 109 3.35 3.00 -19.66
CA LEU A 109 4.77 3.37 -19.64
C LEU A 109 5.20 4.05 -20.95
N VAL A 110 4.74 3.54 -22.10
CA VAL A 110 4.99 4.19 -23.40
C VAL A 110 4.40 5.61 -23.41
N TYR A 111 3.14 5.75 -23.02
CA TYR A 111 2.48 7.06 -22.89
C TYR A 111 3.24 8.00 -21.94
N LEU A 112 3.66 7.52 -20.77
CA LEU A 112 4.36 8.31 -19.78
C LEU A 112 5.68 8.83 -20.37
N PHE A 113 6.51 7.97 -20.97
CA PHE A 113 7.79 8.39 -21.54
C PHE A 113 7.64 9.34 -22.72
N ASP A 114 6.62 9.13 -23.57
CA ASP A 114 6.35 9.98 -24.73
C ASP A 114 5.88 11.39 -24.35
N ASN A 115 5.25 11.55 -23.18
CA ASN A 115 4.68 12.83 -22.76
C ASN A 115 5.51 13.53 -21.67
N LEU A 116 6.23 12.78 -20.83
CA LEU A 116 7.05 13.34 -19.76
C LEU A 116 8.17 14.25 -20.32
N SER A 117 8.71 13.93 -21.50
CA SER A 117 9.72 14.75 -22.19
C SER A 117 9.16 16.07 -22.76
N LYS A 118 7.84 16.21 -22.83
CA LYS A 118 7.14 17.35 -23.45
C LYS A 118 6.59 18.35 -22.44
N ILE A 119 6.67 18.04 -21.14
CA ILE A 119 6.14 18.89 -20.07
C ILE A 119 7.26 19.43 -19.18
N ASP A 120 7.00 20.53 -18.50
CA ASP A 120 7.81 20.93 -17.36
C ASP A 120 7.38 20.11 -16.14
N VAL A 121 8.29 19.30 -15.61
CA VAL A 121 8.03 18.44 -14.43
C VAL A 121 7.87 19.27 -13.15
N SER A 122 8.31 20.54 -13.18
CA SER A 122 8.11 21.50 -12.09
C SER A 122 6.66 22.01 -12.02
N ASP A 123 5.91 21.89 -13.12
CA ASP A 123 4.49 22.22 -13.14
C ASP A 123 3.66 21.03 -12.63
N SER A 124 3.13 21.19 -11.41
CA SER A 124 2.34 20.16 -10.73
C SER A 124 1.11 19.75 -11.53
N GLU A 125 0.46 20.69 -12.23
CA GLU A 125 -0.77 20.37 -12.97
C GLU A 125 -0.46 19.51 -14.21
N SER A 126 0.57 19.88 -14.98
CA SER A 126 1.04 19.09 -16.11
C SER A 126 1.48 17.69 -15.69
N LEU A 127 2.16 17.57 -14.55
CA LEU A 127 2.59 16.27 -14.03
C LEU A 127 1.40 15.42 -13.57
N ASP A 128 0.46 16.00 -12.83
CA ASP A 128 -0.75 15.32 -12.35
C ASP A 128 -1.58 14.76 -13.51
N ASN A 129 -1.61 15.47 -14.64
CA ASN A 129 -2.31 15.03 -15.83
C ASN A 129 -1.76 13.71 -16.41
N LEU A 130 -0.48 13.40 -16.19
CA LEU A 130 0.18 12.17 -16.64
C LEU A 130 0.04 11.01 -15.63
N MET A 131 -0.42 11.28 -14.42
CA MET A 131 -0.52 10.26 -13.37
C MET A 131 -1.54 9.18 -13.71
N PRO A 132 -1.38 7.94 -13.21
CA PRO A 132 -2.21 6.81 -13.61
C PRO A 132 -3.67 6.92 -13.13
N TRP A 133 -3.94 7.78 -12.13
CA TRP A 133 -5.29 8.11 -11.65
C TRP A 133 -5.93 9.31 -12.39
N SER A 134 -5.22 9.93 -13.33
CA SER A 134 -5.70 11.10 -14.05
C SER A 134 -6.90 10.77 -14.95
N ASN A 135 -7.89 11.65 -14.95
CA ASN A 135 -9.04 11.56 -15.85
C ASN A 135 -8.67 11.80 -17.33
N LYS A 136 -7.45 12.27 -17.61
CA LYS A 136 -6.94 12.50 -18.98
C LYS A 136 -6.30 11.25 -19.60
N ILE A 137 -6.18 10.16 -18.85
CA ILE A 137 -5.66 8.88 -19.36
C ILE A 137 -6.63 8.32 -20.42
N LEU A 138 -6.08 7.98 -21.59
CA LEU A 138 -6.83 7.40 -22.70
C LEU A 138 -7.48 6.05 -22.33
N GLU A 139 -8.75 5.87 -22.73
CA GLU A 139 -9.54 4.64 -22.49
C GLU A 139 -8.88 3.37 -23.06
N ASN A 140 -8.13 3.49 -24.16
CA ASN A 140 -7.41 2.37 -24.75
C ASN A 140 -6.29 1.82 -23.84
N MET A 141 -5.88 2.56 -22.79
CA MET A 141 -4.90 2.10 -21.81
C MET A 141 -5.55 1.35 -20.64
N LYS A 142 -6.87 1.42 -20.46
CA LYS A 142 -7.55 0.70 -19.39
C LYS A 142 -7.67 -0.79 -19.72
N ILE A 143 -7.55 -1.63 -18.71
CA ILE A 143 -7.83 -3.06 -18.83
C ILE A 143 -9.35 -3.19 -19.04
N LYS A 144 -9.75 -3.77 -20.17
CA LYS A 144 -11.17 -4.07 -20.42
C LYS A 144 -11.63 -5.11 -19.41
N ASP A 145 -12.70 -4.83 -18.67
CA ASP A 145 -13.35 -5.84 -17.85
C ASP A 145 -13.74 -7.01 -18.75
N ARG A 146 -13.21 -8.21 -18.45
CA ARG A 146 -13.69 -9.42 -19.10
C ARG A 146 -15.11 -9.66 -18.58
N LYS A 147 -16.10 -9.61 -19.47
CA LYS A 147 -17.45 -10.12 -19.21
C LYS A 147 -17.38 -11.59 -18.79
#